data_AF-A0AAW1U3R9-F1
#
_entry.id   AF-A0AAW1U3R9-F1
#
_cell.length_a   1.000
_cell.length_b   1.000
_cell.length_c   1.000
_cell.angle_alpha   90.00
_cell.angle_beta   90.00
_cell.angle_gamma   90.00
#
_symmetry.space_group_name_H-M   'P 1'
#
loop_
_entity.id
_entity.type
_entity.pdbx_description
1 polymer ?
#
loop_
_entity_poly.entity_id
_entity_poly.type
_entity_poly.pdbx_seq_one_letter_code
_entity_poly.pdbx_strand_id
1 'polypeptide(L)'
;MKITHINTYLDEAMKPGIRKTGASINESGRKFLTNFVLKSRLTENAKIRLRQTYDLNELLIADLRKNFIQKQSIPTISSLLHNATQSGTSIESFGKKIEDLMVNLTISEAYGNMEVAKTLRHVNERIAIHTFASGLGNIDLRTIVKARNYQTLSEAIQGANDEELPTSKIYNIEGRNHQDNYNNRRP
;
A
#
# COMPACT_ATOMS: atom_id res chain seq x y z
N MET A 1 16.99 -3.85 10.94
CA MET A 1 17.53 -4.97 10.13
C MET A 1 16.44 -5.40 9.14
N LYS A 2 16.79 -5.48 7.86
CA LYS A 2 15.93 -5.23 6.68
C LYS A 2 14.87 -6.33 6.41
N ILE A 3 13.59 -5.96 6.46
CA ILE A 3 12.43 -6.74 5.94
C ILE A 3 12.59 -7.07 4.45
N THR A 4 13.40 -6.28 3.73
CA THR A 4 13.77 -6.53 2.33
C THR A 4 14.47 -7.87 2.13
N HIS A 5 15.19 -8.40 3.13
CA HIS A 5 15.91 -9.66 2.94
C HIS A 5 14.94 -10.87 2.96
N ILE A 6 13.86 -10.85 3.73
CA ILE A 6 12.97 -12.01 3.83
C ILE A 6 12.21 -12.26 2.51
N ASN A 7 11.77 -11.19 1.84
CA ASN A 7 11.08 -11.31 0.55
C ASN A 7 12.03 -11.73 -0.58
N THR A 8 13.28 -11.25 -0.58
CA THR A 8 14.29 -11.70 -1.55
C THR A 8 14.67 -13.16 -1.34
N TYR A 9 14.78 -13.62 -0.08
CA TYR A 9 15.06 -15.03 0.23
C TYR A 9 13.91 -15.97 -0.15
N LEU A 10 12.65 -15.53 -0.06
CA LEU A 10 11.50 -16.30 -0.54
C LEU A 10 11.47 -16.38 -2.08
N ASP A 11 11.84 -15.30 -2.76
CA ASP A 11 11.87 -15.25 -4.22
C ASP A 11 13.09 -15.99 -4.82
N GLU A 12 14.23 -15.96 -4.13
CA GLU A 12 15.45 -16.72 -4.49
C GLU A 12 15.34 -18.20 -4.14
N ALA A 13 14.72 -18.57 -3.02
CA ALA A 13 14.47 -19.98 -2.67
C ALA A 13 13.50 -20.67 -3.64
N MET A 14 12.73 -19.91 -4.43
CA MET A 14 11.85 -20.43 -5.48
C MET A 14 12.47 -20.44 -6.89
N LYS A 15 13.70 -19.93 -7.11
CA LYS A 15 14.21 -19.63 -8.46
C LYS A 15 15.20 -20.61 -9.12
N PRO A 16 15.95 -21.51 -8.47
CA PRO A 16 16.71 -22.52 -9.21
C PRO A 16 16.17 -23.93 -8.93
N GLY A 17 15.21 -24.38 -9.74
CA GLY A 17 14.80 -25.80 -9.75
C GLY A 17 13.48 -26.10 -10.45
N ILE A 18 12.55 -25.14 -10.54
CA ILE A 18 11.20 -25.37 -11.13
C ILE A 18 11.10 -24.72 -12.52
N ARG A 19 12.16 -24.82 -13.33
CA ARG A 19 12.06 -24.59 -14.77
C ARG A 19 12.41 -25.89 -15.45
N LYS A 20 11.37 -26.51 -16.03
CA LYS A 20 11.34 -27.80 -16.76
C LYS A 20 11.14 -29.05 -15.88
N THR A 21 9.89 -29.29 -15.51
CA THR A 21 9.25 -30.59 -15.77
C THR A 21 7.74 -30.36 -15.72
N GLY A 22 7.13 -30.19 -16.90
CA GLY A 22 5.69 -30.40 -17.08
C GLY A 22 5.33 -31.88 -17.02
N ALA A 23 5.89 -32.61 -16.05
CA ALA A 23 5.57 -33.99 -15.76
C ALA A 23 4.85 -33.98 -14.42
N SER A 24 3.61 -34.45 -14.42
CA SER A 24 2.74 -34.55 -13.24
C SER A 24 3.53 -35.12 -12.06
N ILE A 25 3.89 -34.28 -11.08
CA ILE A 25 4.58 -34.72 -9.87
C ILE A 25 3.64 -35.72 -9.20
N ASN A 26 4.06 -36.99 -9.17
CA ASN A 26 3.30 -38.06 -8.52
C ASN A 26 3.12 -37.77 -7.02
N GLU A 27 2.16 -38.43 -6.38
CA GLU A 27 1.82 -38.17 -4.98
C GLU A 27 3.01 -38.32 -4.02
N SER A 28 3.91 -39.26 -4.32
CA SER A 28 5.14 -39.49 -3.59
C SER A 28 6.13 -38.32 -3.68
N GLY A 29 6.29 -37.72 -4.87
CA GLY A 29 7.13 -36.54 -5.08
C GLY A 29 6.58 -35.31 -4.38
N ARG A 30 5.24 -35.16 -4.33
CA ARG A 30 4.58 -34.10 -3.57
C ARG A 30 4.87 -34.23 -2.07
N LYS A 31 4.67 -35.41 -1.48
CA LYS A 31 4.99 -35.70 -0.06
C LYS A 31 6.46 -35.49 0.27
N PHE A 32 7.37 -35.84 -0.64
CA PHE A 32 8.80 -35.60 -0.46
C PHE A 32 9.12 -34.10 -0.39
N LEU A 33 8.55 -33.30 -1.30
CA LEU A 33 8.70 -31.83 -1.29
C LEU A 33 8.15 -31.20 -0.02
N THR A 34 6.97 -31.61 0.44
CA THR A 34 6.39 -31.15 1.71
C THR A 34 7.35 -31.41 2.88
N ASN A 35 7.84 -32.66 3.00
CA ASN A 35 8.75 -33.04 4.07
C ASN A 35 10.11 -32.34 3.97
N PHE A 36 10.62 -32.16 2.77
CA PHE A 36 11.87 -31.43 2.54
C PHE A 36 11.75 -29.98 3.02
N VAL A 37 10.68 -29.28 2.63
CA VAL A 37 10.43 -27.89 3.07
C VAL A 37 10.30 -27.81 4.59
N LEU A 38 9.49 -28.69 5.20
CA LEU A 38 9.28 -28.71 6.65
C LEU A 38 10.56 -28.96 7.46
N LYS A 39 11.42 -29.86 6.98
CA LYS A 39 12.65 -30.25 7.70
C LYS A 39 13.81 -29.30 7.49
N SER A 40 14.00 -28.83 6.25
CA SER A 40 15.26 -28.18 5.82
C SER A 40 15.18 -26.67 5.64
N ARG A 41 14.00 -26.11 5.38
CA ARG A 41 13.85 -24.69 4.97
C ARG A 41 13.18 -23.80 6.02
N LEU A 42 12.62 -24.40 7.07
CA LEU A 42 11.93 -23.67 8.12
C LEU A 42 12.80 -23.51 9.36
N THR A 43 12.69 -22.34 10.00
CA THR A 43 13.30 -22.10 11.32
C THR A 43 12.60 -22.92 12.40
N GLU A 44 13.26 -23.20 13.52
CA GLU A 44 12.66 -23.99 14.61
C GLU A 44 11.36 -23.36 15.15
N ASN A 45 11.31 -22.03 15.29
CA ASN A 45 10.08 -21.31 15.65
C ASN A 45 8.97 -21.50 14.59
N ALA A 46 9.34 -21.60 13.30
CA ALA A 46 8.36 -21.84 12.25
C ALA A 46 7.81 -23.27 12.28
N LYS A 47 8.67 -24.27 12.58
CA LYS A 47 8.26 -25.67 12.76
C LYS A 47 7.28 -25.87 13.90
N ILE A 48 7.41 -25.10 15.00
CA ILE A 48 6.49 -25.15 16.14
C ILE A 48 5.08 -24.67 15.79
N ARG A 49 4.96 -23.68 14.88
CA ARG A 49 3.67 -23.04 14.53
C ARG A 49 2.94 -23.71 13.37
N LEU A 50 3.59 -24.66 12.70
CA LEU A 50 3.01 -25.43 11.60
C LEU A 50 2.67 -26.83 12.08
N ARG A 51 1.74 -27.49 11.38
CA ARG A 51 1.52 -28.92 11.57
C ARG A 51 2.79 -29.71 11.24
N GLN A 52 2.99 -30.82 11.94
CA GLN A 52 4.14 -31.70 11.75
C GLN A 52 4.09 -32.48 10.43
N THR A 53 2.88 -32.70 9.90
CA THR A 53 2.63 -33.43 8.64
C THR A 53 1.50 -32.78 7.86
N TYR A 54 1.57 -32.89 6.53
CA TYR A 54 0.50 -32.47 5.62
C TYR A 54 0.33 -33.51 4.52
N ASP A 55 -0.92 -33.91 4.28
CA ASP A 55 -1.25 -34.87 3.22
C ASP A 55 -1.28 -34.22 1.84
N LEU A 56 -1.59 -32.93 1.80
CA LEU A 56 -1.69 -32.12 0.57
C LEU A 56 -0.82 -30.87 0.69
N ASN A 57 -0.13 -30.53 -0.40
CA ASN A 57 0.66 -29.30 -0.50
C ASN A 57 -0.19 -28.05 -0.28
N GLU A 58 -1.45 -28.08 -0.69
CA GLU A 58 -2.41 -26.98 -0.50
C GLU A 58 -2.64 -26.67 0.98
N LEU A 59 -2.66 -27.69 1.84
CA LEU A 59 -2.80 -27.52 3.27
C LEU A 59 -1.55 -26.89 3.90
N LEU A 60 -0.36 -27.27 3.43
CA LEU A 60 0.89 -26.63 3.85
C LEU A 60 0.91 -25.15 3.43
N ILE A 61 0.53 -24.85 2.19
CA ILE A 61 0.47 -23.48 1.69
C ILE A 61 -0.56 -22.67 2.49
N ALA A 62 -1.74 -23.22 2.79
CA ALA A 62 -2.76 -22.56 3.58
C ALA A 62 -2.27 -22.26 5.01
N ASP A 63 -1.58 -23.20 5.65
CA ASP A 63 -1.09 -23.03 7.02
C ASP A 63 0.13 -22.09 7.09
N LEU A 64 0.99 -22.10 6.06
CA LEU A 64 2.05 -21.10 5.89
C LEU A 64 1.47 -19.69 5.73
N ARG A 65 0.43 -19.55 4.89
CA ARG A 65 -0.29 -18.29 4.72
C ARG A 65 -0.94 -17.83 6.03
N LYS A 66 -1.53 -18.75 6.78
CA LYS A 66 -2.19 -18.46 8.06
C LYS A 66 -1.21 -18.01 9.15
N ASN A 67 -0.07 -18.67 9.26
CA ASN A 67 0.83 -18.49 10.40
C ASN A 67 2.00 -17.53 10.14
N PHE A 68 2.37 -17.28 8.87
CA PHE A 68 3.59 -16.55 8.51
C PHE A 68 3.40 -15.37 7.56
N ILE A 69 2.24 -15.25 6.90
CA ILE A 69 1.85 -13.93 6.42
C ILE A 69 1.44 -13.18 7.67
N GLN A 70 2.35 -12.37 8.22
CA GLN A 70 2.00 -11.42 9.25
C GLN A 70 0.87 -10.53 8.69
N LYS A 71 -0.38 -10.83 9.06
CA LYS A 71 -1.46 -9.87 8.92
C LYS A 71 -1.05 -8.69 9.80
N GLN A 72 -0.76 -7.56 9.19
CA GLN A 72 -0.63 -6.31 9.94
C GLN A 72 -1.89 -6.17 10.79
N SER A 73 -1.73 -5.88 12.08
CA SER A 73 -2.89 -5.75 12.97
C SER A 73 -3.79 -4.62 12.49
N ILE A 74 -5.10 -4.72 12.70
CA ILE A 74 -6.06 -3.65 12.37
C ILE A 74 -5.59 -2.29 12.91
N PRO A 75 -5.14 -2.16 14.18
CA PRO A 75 -4.61 -0.89 14.69
C PRO A 75 -3.39 -0.38 13.92
N THR A 76 -2.51 -1.28 13.46
CA THR A 76 -1.34 -0.92 12.64
C THR A 76 -1.76 -0.36 11.29
N ILE A 77 -2.67 -1.05 10.58
CA ILE A 77 -3.12 -0.62 9.25
C ILE A 77 -3.89 0.70 9.36
N SER A 78 -4.77 0.81 10.36
CA SER A 78 -5.52 2.04 10.64
C SER A 78 -4.58 3.21 10.94
N SER A 79 -3.58 3.02 11.82
CA SER A 79 -2.59 4.06 12.11
C SER A 79 -1.77 4.46 10.88
N LEU A 80 -1.36 3.49 10.06
CA LEU A 80 -0.66 3.78 8.80
C LEU A 80 -1.55 4.56 7.83
N LEU A 81 -2.83 4.21 7.73
CA LEU A 81 -3.80 4.91 6.89
C LEU A 81 -4.02 6.34 7.38
N HIS A 82 -4.21 6.59 8.68
CA HIS A 82 -4.47 7.93 9.19
C HIS A 82 -3.26 8.87 9.14
N ASN A 83 -2.05 8.33 9.23
CA ASN A 83 -0.80 9.10 9.29
C ASN A 83 -0.05 9.15 7.96
N ALA A 84 -0.63 8.61 6.88
CA ALA A 84 0.04 8.56 5.58
C ALA A 84 0.22 9.97 4.98
N THR A 85 1.43 10.22 4.47
CA THR A 85 1.79 11.44 3.73
C THR A 85 2.49 11.07 2.42
N GLN A 86 2.45 11.98 1.45
CA GLN A 86 3.02 11.77 0.11
C GLN A 86 4.56 11.65 0.13
N SER A 87 5.23 12.34 1.06
CA SER A 87 6.69 12.26 1.30
C SER A 87 7.57 12.31 0.03
N GLY A 88 7.21 13.14 -0.96
CA GLY A 88 8.00 13.29 -2.20
C GLY A 88 7.78 12.21 -3.26
N THR A 89 6.84 11.29 -3.07
CA THR A 89 6.39 10.34 -4.12
C THR A 89 5.37 10.99 -5.05
N SER A 90 5.11 10.41 -6.23
CA SER A 90 4.06 10.93 -7.13
C SER A 90 2.67 10.80 -6.51
N ILE A 91 1.73 11.64 -6.95
CA ILE A 91 0.32 11.59 -6.50
C ILE A 91 -0.27 10.20 -6.73
N GLU A 92 -0.01 9.60 -7.89
CA GLU A 92 -0.46 8.25 -8.22
C GLU A 92 0.11 7.17 -7.28
N SER A 93 1.41 7.22 -7.01
CA SER A 93 2.06 6.26 -6.09
C SER A 93 1.53 6.39 -4.67
N PHE A 94 1.30 7.62 -4.22
CA PHE A 94 0.71 7.91 -2.92
C PHE A 94 -0.75 7.44 -2.86
N GLY A 95 -1.54 7.74 -3.89
CA GLY A 95 -2.92 7.30 -4.02
C GLY A 95 -3.06 5.77 -3.94
N LYS A 96 -2.21 5.05 -4.68
CA LYS A 96 -2.16 3.58 -4.63
C LYS A 96 -1.83 3.04 -3.23
N LYS A 97 -0.88 3.67 -2.53
CA LYS A 97 -0.56 3.29 -1.15
C LYS A 97 -1.76 3.47 -0.22
N ILE A 98 -2.52 4.56 -0.37
CA ILE A 98 -3.73 4.82 0.40
C ILE A 98 -4.81 3.76 0.08
N GLU A 99 -5.00 3.44 -1.19
CA GLU A 99 -5.93 2.41 -1.64
C GLU A 99 -5.58 1.02 -1.06
N ASP A 100 -4.31 0.62 -1.14
CA ASP A 100 -3.82 -0.63 -0.58
C ASP A 100 -4.09 -0.71 0.94
N LEU A 101 -3.85 0.39 1.67
CA LEU A 101 -4.12 0.45 3.11
C LEU A 101 -5.63 0.36 3.41
N MET A 102 -6.46 1.06 2.65
CA MET A 102 -7.93 1.03 2.77
C MET A 102 -8.49 -0.39 2.53
N VAL A 103 -8.04 -1.05 1.46
CA VAL A 103 -8.47 -2.41 1.13
C VAL A 103 -8.03 -3.40 2.22
N ASN A 104 -6.78 -3.33 2.65
CA ASN A 104 -6.26 -4.20 3.71
C ASN A 104 -6.98 -3.99 5.04
N LEU A 105 -7.33 -2.75 5.39
CA LEU A 105 -8.12 -2.43 6.57
C LEU A 105 -9.50 -3.07 6.47
N THR A 106 -10.21 -2.84 5.36
CA THR A 106 -11.55 -3.37 5.11
C THR A 106 -11.59 -4.90 5.18
N ILE A 107 -10.62 -5.58 4.56
CA ILE A 107 -10.52 -7.05 4.62
C ILE A 107 -10.25 -7.53 6.05
N SER A 108 -9.39 -6.82 6.78
CA SER A 108 -9.02 -7.20 8.14
C SER A 108 -10.16 -7.01 9.14
N GLU A 109 -10.91 -5.91 9.02
CA GLU A 109 -12.07 -5.60 9.87
C GLU A 109 -13.29 -6.44 9.53
N ALA A 110 -13.50 -6.79 8.27
CA ALA A 110 -14.65 -7.59 7.86
C ALA A 110 -14.57 -9.06 8.33
N TYR A 111 -13.38 -9.55 8.70
CA TYR A 111 -13.15 -10.94 9.13
C TYR A 111 -13.78 -12.00 8.19
N GLY A 112 -13.83 -11.72 6.89
CA GLY A 112 -14.40 -12.62 5.88
C GLY A 112 -15.91 -12.48 5.63
N ASN A 113 -16.59 -11.53 6.28
CA ASN A 113 -18.00 -11.24 6.04
C ASN A 113 -18.16 -10.19 4.91
N MET A 114 -18.73 -10.60 3.78
CA MET A 114 -18.90 -9.76 2.59
C MET A 114 -19.86 -8.58 2.79
N GLU A 115 -20.94 -8.75 3.55
CA GLU A 115 -21.91 -7.67 3.81
C GLU A 115 -21.32 -6.58 4.72
N VAL A 116 -20.53 -7.02 5.71
CA VAL A 116 -19.76 -6.13 6.57
C VAL A 116 -18.67 -5.43 5.74
N ALA A 117 -17.97 -6.14 4.87
CA ALA A 117 -16.96 -5.56 3.98
C ALA A 117 -17.53 -4.47 3.08
N LYS A 118 -18.74 -4.68 2.53
CA LYS A 118 -19.43 -3.68 1.70
C LYS A 118 -19.74 -2.40 2.48
N THR A 119 -20.23 -2.53 3.71
CA THR A 119 -20.53 -1.40 4.58
C THR A 119 -19.24 -0.67 5.00
N LEU A 120 -18.24 -1.42 5.45
CA LEU A 120 -16.94 -0.88 5.87
C LEU A 120 -16.19 -0.21 4.74
N ARG A 121 -16.32 -0.71 3.49
CA ARG A 121 -15.71 -0.08 2.32
C ARG A 121 -16.13 1.38 2.22
N HIS A 122 -17.41 1.70 2.34
CA HIS A 122 -17.89 3.08 2.28
C HIS A 122 -17.29 3.96 3.38
N VAL A 123 -17.14 3.44 4.60
CA VAL A 123 -16.55 4.17 5.73
C VAL A 123 -15.05 4.40 5.50
N ASN A 124 -14.33 3.34 5.13
CA ASN A 124 -12.89 3.35 4.91
C ASN A 124 -12.52 4.20 3.68
N GLU A 125 -13.38 4.27 2.66
CA GLU A 125 -13.22 5.15 1.50
C GLU A 125 -13.24 6.63 1.93
N ARG A 126 -14.16 7.03 2.82
CA ARG A 126 -14.19 8.41 3.34
C ARG A 126 -12.95 8.76 4.14
N ILE A 127 -12.45 7.82 4.94
CA ILE A 127 -11.18 7.96 5.67
C ILE A 127 -10.03 8.12 4.67
N ALA A 128 -9.98 7.27 3.66
CA ALA A 128 -8.95 7.29 2.63
C ALA A 128 -8.91 8.61 1.86
N ILE A 129 -10.06 9.14 1.43
CA ILE A 129 -10.17 10.44 0.76
C ILE A 129 -9.66 11.56 1.67
N HIS A 130 -10.11 11.58 2.93
CA HIS A 130 -9.69 12.59 3.90
C HIS A 130 -8.18 12.55 4.16
N THR A 131 -7.62 11.36 4.37
CA THR A 131 -6.17 11.19 4.56
C THR A 131 -5.43 11.60 3.30
N PHE A 132 -5.83 11.10 2.12
CA PHE A 132 -5.20 11.46 0.85
C PHE A 132 -5.14 12.99 0.70
N ALA A 133 -6.28 13.67 0.83
CA ALA A 133 -6.37 15.12 0.72
C ALA A 133 -5.58 15.89 1.80
N SER A 134 -5.36 15.31 2.97
CA SER A 134 -4.56 15.94 4.05
C SER A 134 -3.06 15.63 3.94
N GLY A 135 -2.72 14.49 3.34
CA GLY A 135 -1.37 13.96 3.22
C GLY A 135 -0.63 14.37 1.95
N LEU A 136 -1.30 15.04 1.00
CA LEU A 136 -0.65 15.63 -0.18
C LEU A 136 0.44 16.62 0.23
N GLY A 137 1.55 16.65 -0.50
CA GLY A 137 2.68 17.53 -0.18
C GLY A 137 2.37 19.01 -0.46
N ASN A 138 1.67 19.30 -1.55
CA ASN A 138 1.33 20.66 -1.97
C ASN A 138 0.08 21.19 -1.24
N ILE A 139 0.19 22.36 -0.59
CA ILE A 139 -0.90 22.96 0.19
C ILE A 139 -2.09 23.43 -0.67
N ASP A 140 -1.83 23.87 -1.91
CA ASP A 140 -2.87 24.31 -2.84
C ASP A 140 -3.67 23.09 -3.31
N LEU A 141 -2.99 22.00 -3.67
CA LEU A 141 -3.64 20.74 -4.03
C LEU A 141 -4.46 20.18 -2.86
N ARG A 142 -3.95 20.22 -1.62
CA ARG A 142 -4.73 19.84 -0.43
C ARG A 142 -6.05 20.61 -0.35
N THR A 143 -5.99 21.92 -0.56
CA THR A 143 -7.15 22.81 -0.47
C THR A 143 -8.16 22.52 -1.58
N ILE A 144 -7.68 22.41 -2.82
CA ILE A 144 -8.53 22.12 -3.99
C ILE A 144 -9.22 20.77 -3.84
N VAL A 145 -8.47 19.72 -3.48
CA VAL A 145 -9.02 18.37 -3.32
C VAL A 145 -10.05 18.30 -2.19
N LYS A 146 -9.79 18.96 -1.05
CA LYS A 146 -10.75 19.03 0.06
C LYS A 146 -12.04 19.76 -0.32
N ALA A 147 -11.95 20.83 -1.11
CA ALA A 147 -13.10 21.62 -1.52
C ALA A 147 -14.03 20.89 -2.51
N ARG A 148 -13.48 19.99 -3.35
CA ARG A 148 -14.25 19.28 -4.38
C ARG A 148 -15.14 18.14 -3.86
N ASN A 149 -14.96 17.70 -2.62
CA ASN A 149 -15.81 16.72 -1.95
C ASN A 149 -16.10 15.46 -2.79
N TYR A 150 -15.03 14.82 -3.28
CA TYR A 150 -15.09 13.60 -4.07
C TYR A 150 -15.80 12.45 -3.35
N GLN A 151 -16.46 11.58 -4.12
CA GLN A 151 -17.20 10.44 -3.57
C GLN A 151 -16.33 9.18 -3.49
N THR A 152 -15.33 9.06 -4.36
CA THR A 152 -14.40 7.93 -4.38
C THR A 152 -12.95 8.40 -4.28
N LEU A 153 -12.08 7.53 -3.76
CA LEU A 153 -10.65 7.79 -3.72
C LEU A 153 -10.07 7.93 -5.14
N SER A 154 -10.56 7.13 -6.09
CA SER A 154 -10.13 7.19 -7.48
C SER A 154 -10.38 8.56 -8.12
N GLU A 155 -11.57 9.14 -7.91
CA GLU A 155 -11.87 10.51 -8.36
C GLU A 155 -10.96 11.54 -7.70
N ALA A 156 -10.69 11.39 -6.40
CA ALA A 156 -9.81 12.30 -5.67
C ALA A 156 -8.37 12.25 -6.21
N ILE A 157 -7.87 11.05 -6.54
CA ILE A 157 -6.55 10.87 -7.14
C ILE A 157 -6.51 11.50 -8.52
N GLN A 158 -7.49 11.21 -9.38
CA GLN A 158 -7.54 11.78 -10.73
C GLN A 158 -7.58 13.30 -10.67
N GLY A 159 -8.48 13.86 -9.87
CA GLY A 159 -8.62 15.31 -9.75
C GLY A 159 -7.44 15.97 -9.04
N ALA A 160 -6.60 15.24 -8.30
CA ALA A 160 -5.33 15.77 -7.81
C ALA A 160 -4.25 15.79 -8.91
N ASN A 161 -4.21 14.77 -9.78
CA ASN A 161 -3.30 14.74 -10.93
C ASN A 161 -3.67 15.82 -11.96
N ASP A 162 -4.95 16.04 -12.22
CA ASP A 162 -5.41 17.06 -13.18
C ASP A 162 -5.02 18.48 -12.74
N GLU A 163 -4.96 18.71 -11.43
CA GLU A 163 -4.60 20.00 -10.81
C GLU A 163 -3.10 20.14 -10.55
N GLU A 164 -2.32 19.05 -10.68
CA GLU A 164 -0.87 19.08 -10.53
C GLU A 164 -0.27 19.82 -11.72
N LEU A 165 -0.21 21.15 -11.58
CA LEU A 165 0.44 22.00 -12.57
C LEU A 165 1.90 21.56 -12.72
N PRO A 166 2.41 21.38 -13.94
CA PRO A 166 3.84 21.25 -14.14
C PRO A 166 4.49 22.51 -13.55
N THR A 167 5.37 22.32 -12.57
CA THR A 167 6.18 23.37 -11.96
C THR A 167 7.17 23.93 -12.99
N SER A 168 6.66 24.73 -13.92
CA SER A 168 7.42 25.54 -14.88
C SER A 168 6.51 26.49 -15.66
N LYS A 169 5.63 27.22 -14.98
CA LYS A 169 5.08 28.48 -15.51
C LYS A 169 5.16 29.56 -14.45
N ILE A 170 6.37 30.09 -14.32
CA ILE A 170 6.68 31.52 -14.23
C ILE A 170 5.42 32.36 -14.00
N TYR A 171 5.10 32.67 -12.73
CA TYR A 171 4.41 33.92 -12.41
C TYR A 171 5.46 35.04 -12.37
N ASN A 172 6.16 35.28 -13.48
CA ASN A 172 6.67 36.62 -13.77
C ASN A 172 5.46 37.39 -14.27
N ILE A 173 4.66 37.86 -13.32
CA ILE A 173 3.83 39.02 -13.58
C ILE A 173 4.82 40.17 -13.65
N GLU A 174 5.29 40.45 -14.86
CA GLU A 174 5.91 41.72 -15.23
C GLU A 174 4.88 42.83 -14.99
N GLY A 175 4.75 43.22 -13.73
CA GLY A 175 4.13 44.46 -13.30
C GLY A 175 5.07 45.59 -13.70
N ARG A 176 4.82 46.10 -14.91
CA ARG A 176 5.36 47.35 -15.46
C ARG A 176 5.57 48.43 -14.38
N ASN A 177 6.79 48.95 -14.35
CA ASN A 177 7.22 50.29 -13.96
C ASN A 177 6.08 51.25 -13.55
N HIS A 178 6.06 51.67 -12.28
CA HIS A 178 5.84 53.07 -11.94
C HIS A 178 6.72 53.43 -10.75
N GLN A 179 7.61 54.37 -11.03
CA GLN A 179 8.69 54.86 -10.20
C GLN A 179 8.23 56.19 -9.64
N ASP A 180 7.34 56.18 -8.63
CA ASP A 180 6.89 57.42 -8.00
C ASP A 180 7.78 57.78 -6.80
N ASN A 181 8.84 58.49 -7.20
CA ASN A 181 9.76 59.23 -6.38
C ASN A 181 9.04 60.39 -5.68
N TYR A 182 8.47 60.16 -4.49
CA TYR A 182 8.01 61.25 -3.62
C TYR A 182 9.19 61.84 -2.83
N ASN A 183 9.96 62.65 -3.55
CA ASN A 183 10.87 63.63 -2.97
C ASN A 183 10.08 64.71 -2.21
N ASN A 184 10.47 64.92 -0.96
CA ASN A 184 10.58 66.20 -0.26
C ASN A 184 9.77 67.38 -0.82
N ARG A 185 8.74 67.78 -0.07
CA ARG A 185 8.34 69.19 0.12
C ARG A 185 7.32 69.30 1.26
N ARG A 186 7.76 69.78 2.41
CA ARG A 186 6.91 70.54 3.33
C ARG A 186 7.68 71.76 3.86
N PRO A 187 6.93 72.85 4.13
CA PRO A 187 7.39 74.24 4.08
C PRO A 187 8.26 74.68 5.26
#